data_AF-A0A7W6RDQ7-F1
#
_entry.id   AF-A0A7W6RDQ7-F1
#
_cell.length_a   1.000
_cell.length_b   1.000
_cell.length_c   1.000
_cell.angle_alpha   90.00
_cell.angle_beta   90.00
_cell.angle_gamma   90.00
#
_symmetry.space_group_name_H-M   'P 1'
#
loop_
_entity.id
_entity.type
_entity.pdbx_description
1 polymer ?
#
loop_
_entity_poly.entity_id
_entity_poly.type
_entity_poly.pdbx_seq_one_letter_code
_entity_poly.pdbx_strand_id
1 'polypeptide(L)'
;MHETVARLISFVGTGNYQPVTYQWRDDPTVRVTTNLMTDALAQLLMPAEVVCLATRQAEDKWRADLDQRISTAIGIMPRFSIIPTGQTERELWDIFDICREELSPAAQSGPFYLDITHGFRHQPLIAGAVSAFRTLTQKPQDTGHNPVHLVYGAFEAKDENGVAPIFDVTSFLDIVDWAQAIMMFLRTGRGTDLVDLTKQADQDMRPGMSSDGLTPALAGLADPLNAFATDLATIRTGSLLLGSDGSDSAAKRLRDAIDRIETGGVRQAALASILGRLRAMADELSLPPGVSTLAGPDAHAVTVNLARRYLEMDRYMEAATTATEGLTSLAGKPNAGKPGPDFGKSARDKAQKRVNAYRKAAGFEDSDIRNDLSHGGFRKEPSAGQEIADSVTRFVDAFSTLTADTLSAAVSPNPSSAVFLNISNHPLTNWDPAQTQAAQALAPNLAELGFPDVPPDADEDDICTLVDDLDARVLPETTHAMVQGEFTLTFALVRRLQKRRITCLAATTERDVETEADGGRRYRFTFRRFRAYGSLA
;
A
#
# COMPACT_ATOMS: atom_id res chain seq x y z
N MET A 1 33.28 25.32 -8.31
CA MET A 1 34.23 24.26 -8.73
C MET A 1 33.59 23.58 -9.90
N HIS A 2 34.21 23.61 -11.08
CA HIS A 2 33.74 22.77 -12.18
C HIS A 2 33.95 21.33 -11.75
N GLU A 3 32.90 20.53 -11.81
CA GLU A 3 32.99 19.09 -11.58
C GLU A 3 33.90 18.50 -12.66
N THR A 4 34.94 17.77 -12.26
CA THR A 4 35.87 17.17 -13.21
C THR A 4 35.15 16.07 -13.99
N VAL A 5 35.09 16.19 -15.31
CA VAL A 5 34.51 15.17 -16.17
C VAL A 5 35.42 13.93 -16.16
N ALA A 6 34.87 12.77 -15.82
CA ALA A 6 35.69 11.56 -15.68
C ALA A 6 36.05 10.96 -17.05
N ARG A 7 35.09 10.92 -17.99
CA ARG A 7 35.33 10.32 -19.31
C ARG A 7 34.44 10.93 -20.39
N LEU A 8 35.03 11.25 -21.54
CA LEU A 8 34.33 11.49 -22.80
C LEU A 8 34.42 10.23 -23.67
N ILE A 9 33.28 9.73 -24.13
CA ILE A 9 33.17 8.57 -25.02
C ILE A 9 32.47 9.05 -26.28
N SER A 10 33.12 8.98 -27.45
CA SER A 10 32.61 9.59 -28.68
C SER A 10 32.63 8.61 -29.84
N PHE A 11 31.49 8.46 -30.53
CA PHE A 11 31.44 7.74 -31.80
C PHE A 11 32.11 8.56 -32.91
N VAL A 12 33.12 7.96 -33.56
CA VAL A 12 33.89 8.59 -34.63
C VAL A 12 33.79 7.78 -35.92
N GLY A 13 33.13 8.35 -36.91
CA GLY A 13 32.98 7.79 -38.26
C GLY A 13 33.96 8.37 -39.27
N THR A 14 33.90 7.88 -40.51
CA THR A 14 34.83 8.25 -41.59
C THR A 14 34.36 9.44 -42.44
N GLY A 15 33.31 10.16 -42.03
CA GLY A 15 32.72 11.26 -42.78
C GLY A 15 33.71 12.38 -43.12
N ASN A 16 33.41 13.17 -44.15
CA ASN A 16 34.19 14.37 -44.49
C ASN A 16 33.58 15.60 -43.78
N TYR A 17 33.69 15.60 -42.46
CA TYR A 17 33.07 16.62 -41.61
C TYR A 17 33.65 18.00 -41.90
N GLN A 18 32.77 18.99 -41.99
CA GLN A 18 33.15 20.39 -42.25
C GLN A 18 33.41 21.12 -40.94
N PRO A 19 34.38 22.06 -40.90
CA PRO A 19 34.56 22.93 -39.74
C PRO A 19 33.28 23.69 -39.40
N VAL A 20 32.93 23.71 -38.12
CA VAL A 20 31.80 24.46 -37.56
C VAL A 20 32.17 24.98 -36.17
N THR A 21 31.55 26.07 -35.76
CA THR A 21 31.66 26.57 -34.39
C THR A 21 30.59 25.90 -33.54
N TYR A 22 30.99 24.99 -32.67
CA TYR A 22 30.09 24.39 -31.68
C TYR A 22 29.97 25.27 -30.45
N GLN A 23 28.77 25.36 -29.89
CA GLN A 23 28.48 26.07 -28.64
C GLN A 23 27.92 25.11 -27.59
N TRP A 24 28.53 25.11 -26.40
CA TRP A 24 28.07 24.30 -25.27
C TRP A 24 26.99 25.05 -24.49
N ARG A 25 25.76 24.51 -24.48
CA ARG A 25 24.59 25.11 -23.81
C ARG A 25 24.34 26.54 -24.30
N ASP A 26 23.49 27.29 -23.59
CA ASP A 26 23.19 28.69 -23.90
C ASP A 26 24.29 29.67 -23.47
N ASP A 27 25.53 29.19 -23.23
CA ASP A 27 26.66 30.06 -22.90
C ASP A 27 27.35 30.54 -24.19
N PRO A 28 27.17 31.82 -24.59
CA PRO A 28 27.75 32.34 -25.82
C PRO A 28 29.28 32.48 -25.77
N THR A 29 29.89 32.36 -24.58
CA THR A 29 31.34 32.55 -24.38
C THR A 29 32.14 31.25 -24.53
N VAL A 30 31.47 30.10 -24.53
CA VAL A 30 32.08 28.77 -24.55
C VAL A 30 31.86 28.11 -25.92
N ARG A 31 32.79 28.39 -26.85
CA ARG A 31 32.70 27.97 -28.25
C ARG A 31 34.02 27.37 -28.75
N VAL A 32 33.93 26.33 -29.57
CA VAL A 32 35.09 25.70 -30.23
C VAL A 32 34.79 25.51 -31.71
N THR A 33 35.68 26.01 -32.57
CA THR A 33 35.60 25.82 -34.01
C THR A 33 36.45 24.61 -34.42
N THR A 34 35.79 23.55 -34.88
CA THR A 34 36.46 22.32 -35.33
C THR A 34 35.52 21.56 -36.26
N ASN A 35 36.06 20.55 -36.96
CA ASN A 35 35.27 19.64 -37.78
C ASN A 35 34.93 18.33 -37.06
N LEU A 36 35.45 18.09 -35.86
CA LEU A 36 35.21 16.87 -35.09
C LEU A 36 34.60 17.18 -33.74
N MET A 37 33.41 16.65 -33.48
CA MET A 37 32.73 16.85 -32.20
C MET A 37 33.53 16.34 -31.00
N THR A 38 34.25 15.23 -31.16
CA THR A 38 35.15 14.69 -30.12
C THR A 38 36.19 15.71 -29.65
N ASP A 39 36.76 16.46 -30.60
CA ASP A 39 37.75 17.52 -30.33
C ASP A 39 37.07 18.71 -29.63
N ALA A 40 35.90 19.13 -30.11
CA ALA A 40 35.12 20.18 -29.45
C ALA A 40 34.84 19.84 -27.99
N LEU A 41 34.26 18.66 -27.72
CA LEU A 41 33.92 18.23 -26.37
C LEU A 41 35.15 18.03 -25.48
N ALA A 42 36.27 17.54 -26.00
CA ALA A 42 37.50 17.42 -25.23
C ALA A 42 37.98 18.79 -24.72
N GLN A 43 37.98 19.81 -25.58
CA GLN A 43 38.36 21.18 -25.23
C GLN A 43 37.36 21.82 -24.25
N LEU A 44 36.07 21.60 -24.47
CA LEU A 44 34.99 22.21 -23.71
C LEU A 44 34.83 21.62 -22.31
N LEU A 45 34.95 20.29 -22.18
CA LEU A 45 34.68 19.55 -20.96
C LEU A 45 35.94 19.25 -20.15
N MET A 46 37.12 19.28 -20.78
CA MET A 46 38.42 18.92 -20.17
C MET A 46 38.34 17.60 -19.38
N PRO A 47 37.94 16.48 -20.00
CA PRO A 47 37.76 15.21 -19.30
C PRO A 47 39.11 14.60 -18.89
N ALA A 48 39.09 13.74 -17.87
CA ALA A 48 40.26 12.97 -17.45
C ALA A 48 40.65 11.89 -18.47
N GLU A 49 39.67 11.34 -19.20
CA GLU A 49 39.86 10.33 -20.24
C GLU A 49 39.03 10.66 -21.49
N VAL A 50 39.58 10.40 -22.68
CA VAL A 50 38.85 10.45 -23.95
C VAL A 50 38.92 9.09 -24.64
N VAL A 51 37.76 8.55 -24.99
CA VAL A 51 37.59 7.28 -25.71
C VAL A 51 36.87 7.53 -27.03
N CYS A 52 37.53 7.15 -28.13
CA CYS A 52 36.97 7.20 -29.48
C CYS A 52 36.45 5.81 -29.85
N LEU A 53 35.13 5.64 -29.89
CA LEU A 53 34.46 4.45 -30.43
C LEU A 53 34.50 4.53 -31.96
N ALA A 54 35.37 3.75 -32.60
CA ALA A 54 35.65 3.89 -34.02
C ALA A 54 35.82 2.53 -34.71
N THR A 55 35.48 2.45 -35.99
CA THR A 55 35.94 1.31 -36.81
C THR A 55 37.43 1.46 -37.10
N ARG A 56 38.13 0.39 -37.50
CA ARG A 56 39.54 0.48 -37.92
C ARG A 56 39.77 1.55 -38.99
N GLN A 57 38.84 1.66 -39.95
CA GLN A 57 38.92 2.68 -41.00
C GLN A 57 38.82 4.11 -40.44
N ALA A 58 37.99 4.34 -39.43
CA ALA A 58 37.87 5.64 -38.78
C ALA A 58 39.09 5.96 -37.90
N GLU A 59 39.64 4.97 -37.21
CA GLU A 59 40.92 5.10 -36.49
C GLU A 59 42.05 5.49 -37.44
N ASP A 60 42.27 4.74 -38.52
CA ASP A 60 43.33 5.02 -39.51
C ASP A 60 43.23 6.44 -40.07
N LYS A 61 42.00 6.94 -40.24
CA LYS A 61 41.75 8.28 -40.76
C LYS A 61 42.05 9.38 -39.74
N TRP A 62 41.66 9.19 -38.48
CA TRP A 62 41.57 10.30 -37.52
C TRP A 62 42.56 10.25 -36.37
N ARG A 63 43.23 9.11 -36.11
CA ARG A 63 44.13 8.94 -34.95
C ARG A 63 45.17 10.02 -34.85
N ALA A 64 45.98 10.24 -35.90
CA ALA A 64 47.06 11.22 -35.85
C ALA A 64 46.56 12.65 -35.60
N ASP A 65 45.40 13.01 -36.16
CA ASP A 65 44.81 14.34 -36.00
C ASP A 65 44.21 14.53 -34.61
N LEU A 66 43.43 13.55 -34.11
CA LEU A 66 42.86 13.59 -32.76
C LEU A 66 43.93 13.52 -31.66
N ASP A 67 44.96 12.69 -31.83
CA ASP A 67 46.11 12.63 -30.92
C ASP A 67 46.77 14.00 -30.79
N GLN A 68 47.05 14.67 -31.92
CA GLN A 68 47.69 15.99 -31.92
C GLN A 68 46.78 17.06 -31.29
N ARG A 69 45.51 17.14 -31.71
CA ARG A 69 44.58 18.19 -31.27
C ARG A 69 44.27 18.10 -29.78
N ILE A 70 43.89 16.90 -29.31
CA ILE A 70 43.47 16.69 -27.92
C ILE A 70 44.67 16.81 -26.97
N SER A 71 45.83 16.25 -27.33
CA SER A 71 47.05 16.40 -26.53
C SER A 71 47.50 17.86 -26.43
N THR A 72 47.42 18.63 -27.52
CA THR A 72 47.74 20.07 -27.50
C THR A 72 46.76 20.86 -26.64
N ALA A 73 45.48 20.53 -26.70
CA ALA A 73 44.46 21.33 -26.04
C ALA A 73 44.31 21.03 -24.54
N ILE A 74 44.39 19.76 -24.14
CA ILE A 74 44.11 19.32 -22.76
C ILE A 74 45.16 18.39 -22.16
N GLY A 75 46.25 18.09 -22.88
CA GLY A 75 47.41 17.37 -22.33
C GLY A 75 47.20 15.87 -22.14
N ILE A 76 46.18 15.27 -22.74
CA ILE A 76 45.92 13.82 -22.68
C ILE A 76 45.85 13.20 -24.08
N MET A 77 46.14 11.90 -24.16
CA MET A 77 46.05 11.13 -25.41
C MET A 77 44.71 10.40 -25.48
N PRO A 78 43.93 10.56 -26.56
CA PRO A 78 42.69 9.81 -26.73
C PRO A 78 42.98 8.33 -26.98
N ARG A 79 42.17 7.45 -26.40
CA ARG A 79 42.21 6.01 -26.67
C ARG A 79 41.16 5.65 -27.71
N PHE A 80 41.50 4.81 -28.67
CA PHE A 80 40.51 4.24 -29.59
C PHE A 80 40.04 2.89 -29.06
N SER A 81 38.73 2.70 -29.01
CA SER A 81 38.08 1.42 -28.74
C SER A 81 37.43 0.95 -30.03
N ILE A 82 37.93 -0.16 -30.58
CA ILE A 82 37.59 -0.59 -31.93
C ILE A 82 36.26 -1.31 -31.94
N ILE A 83 35.28 -0.73 -32.64
CA ILE A 83 33.95 -1.31 -32.83
C ILE A 83 33.80 -1.87 -34.26
N PRO A 84 32.99 -2.93 -34.46
CA PRO A 84 32.64 -3.38 -35.80
C PRO A 84 31.68 -2.39 -36.49
N THR A 85 31.38 -2.63 -37.76
CA THR A 85 30.50 -1.75 -38.55
C THR A 85 29.02 -1.84 -38.18
N GLY A 86 28.59 -2.93 -37.54
CA GLY A 86 27.19 -3.16 -37.18
C GLY A 86 26.34 -3.71 -38.33
N GLN A 87 26.94 -4.49 -39.23
CA GLN A 87 26.24 -5.05 -40.41
C GLN A 87 25.40 -6.29 -40.09
N THR A 88 25.65 -6.92 -38.95
CA THR A 88 24.91 -8.10 -38.48
C THR A 88 24.44 -7.87 -37.05
N GLU A 89 23.42 -8.61 -36.62
CA GLU A 89 22.94 -8.55 -35.23
C GLU A 89 24.05 -8.85 -34.22
N ARG A 90 24.93 -9.82 -34.53
CA ARG A 90 26.11 -10.12 -33.71
C ARG A 90 27.02 -8.90 -33.57
N GLU A 91 27.34 -8.23 -34.67
CA GLU A 91 28.15 -7.01 -34.63
C GLU A 91 27.48 -5.88 -33.82
N LEU A 92 26.14 -5.76 -33.89
CA LEU A 92 25.42 -4.77 -33.07
C LEU A 92 25.54 -5.07 -31.57
N TRP A 93 25.49 -6.34 -31.18
CA TRP A 93 25.75 -6.76 -29.79
C TRP A 93 27.21 -6.56 -29.38
N ASP A 94 28.17 -6.81 -30.28
CA ASP A 94 29.57 -6.51 -30.01
C ASP A 94 29.77 -4.99 -29.75
N ILE A 95 29.09 -4.11 -30.51
CA ILE A 95 29.09 -2.65 -30.24
C ILE A 95 28.49 -2.35 -28.87
N PHE A 96 27.36 -2.98 -28.52
CA PHE A 96 26.70 -2.81 -27.22
C PHE A 96 27.65 -3.19 -26.07
N ASP A 97 28.28 -4.36 -26.14
CA ASP A 97 29.18 -4.85 -25.10
C ASP A 97 30.41 -3.95 -24.94
N ILE A 98 31.01 -3.49 -26.04
CA ILE A 98 32.12 -2.55 -26.00
C ILE A 98 31.67 -1.23 -25.34
N CYS A 99 30.54 -0.66 -25.77
CA CYS A 99 30.03 0.57 -25.16
C CYS A 99 29.77 0.40 -23.66
N ARG A 100 29.23 -0.75 -23.24
CA ARG A 100 29.00 -1.08 -21.83
C ARG A 100 30.31 -1.13 -21.04
N GLU A 101 31.34 -1.76 -21.60
CA GLU A 101 32.66 -1.82 -20.98
C GLU A 101 33.26 -0.42 -20.80
N GLU A 102 33.14 0.46 -21.81
CA GLU A 102 33.63 1.84 -21.74
C GLU A 102 32.89 2.72 -20.73
N LEU A 103 31.64 2.36 -20.40
CA LEU A 103 30.82 2.99 -19.37
C LEU A 103 30.98 2.33 -17.98
N SER A 104 31.94 1.40 -17.82
CA SER A 104 32.29 0.86 -16.51
C SER A 104 32.89 1.95 -15.60
N PRO A 105 32.73 1.84 -14.26
CA PRO A 105 33.23 2.84 -13.30
C PRO A 105 34.68 3.22 -13.56
N ALA A 106 34.95 4.53 -13.57
CA ALA A 106 36.30 5.05 -13.75
C ALA A 106 37.04 5.11 -12.41
N ALA A 107 38.37 5.19 -12.45
CA ALA A 107 39.17 5.43 -11.23
C ALA A 107 38.86 6.80 -10.59
N GLN A 108 38.43 7.75 -11.41
CA GLN A 108 38.02 9.09 -10.99
C GLN A 108 36.50 9.23 -10.97
N SER A 109 35.97 9.81 -9.89
CA SER A 109 34.55 10.21 -9.82
C SER A 109 34.32 11.43 -10.71
N GLY A 110 33.20 11.46 -11.41
CA GLY A 110 32.78 12.55 -12.30
C GLY A 110 31.89 12.05 -13.45
N PRO A 111 31.15 12.94 -14.12
CA PRO A 111 30.23 12.55 -15.18
C PRO A 111 30.96 11.88 -16.37
N PHE A 112 30.24 10.99 -17.04
CA PHE A 112 30.57 10.48 -18.36
C PHE A 112 29.76 11.23 -19.41
N TYR A 113 30.39 11.62 -20.51
CA TYR A 113 29.70 12.20 -21.66
C TYR A 113 29.81 11.23 -22.84
N LEU A 114 28.66 10.81 -23.37
CA LEU A 114 28.54 9.94 -24.53
C LEU A 114 28.10 10.77 -25.74
N ASP A 115 29.01 10.95 -26.69
CA ASP A 115 28.80 11.72 -27.91
C ASP A 115 28.34 10.81 -29.07
N ILE A 116 27.17 11.13 -29.60
CA ILE A 116 26.50 10.40 -30.68
C ILE A 116 26.51 11.14 -32.03
N THR A 117 27.38 12.14 -32.20
CA THR A 117 27.36 13.06 -33.36
C THR A 117 27.90 12.44 -34.64
N HIS A 118 29.00 11.70 -34.57
CA HIS A 118 29.73 11.24 -35.76
C HIS A 118 29.65 9.72 -35.97
N GLY A 119 28.52 9.11 -35.60
CA GLY A 119 28.29 7.67 -35.74
C GLY A 119 27.38 7.24 -36.89
N PHE A 120 27.24 5.93 -37.09
CA PHE A 120 26.14 5.38 -37.88
C PHE A 120 24.80 5.60 -37.18
N ARG A 121 23.70 5.70 -37.94
CA ARG A 121 22.35 6.00 -37.40
C ARG A 121 21.83 5.02 -36.35
N HIS A 122 22.35 3.80 -36.29
CA HIS A 122 21.98 2.81 -35.27
C HIS A 122 22.74 3.00 -33.94
N GLN A 123 23.91 3.65 -33.96
CA GLN A 123 24.76 3.82 -32.78
C GLN A 123 24.12 4.71 -31.70
N PRO A 124 23.40 5.80 -32.02
CA PRO A 124 22.62 6.54 -31.03
C PRO A 124 21.59 5.69 -30.26
N LEU A 125 20.93 4.72 -30.94
CA LEU A 125 19.99 3.81 -30.29
C LEU A 125 20.72 2.87 -29.33
N ILE A 126 21.88 2.34 -29.73
CA ILE A 126 22.73 1.50 -28.87
C ILE A 126 23.23 2.31 -27.66
N ALA A 127 23.68 3.54 -27.88
CA ALA A 127 24.15 4.45 -26.84
C ALA A 127 23.08 4.66 -25.75
N GLY A 128 21.84 4.95 -26.17
CA GLY A 128 20.71 5.07 -25.24
C GLY A 128 20.41 3.76 -24.51
N ALA A 129 20.39 2.63 -25.21
CA ALA A 129 20.13 1.31 -24.62
C ALA A 129 21.18 0.90 -23.58
N VAL A 130 22.48 1.14 -23.86
CA VAL A 130 23.57 0.86 -22.93
C VAL A 130 23.48 1.76 -21.70
N SER A 131 23.15 3.04 -21.90
CA SER A 131 22.99 4.00 -20.79
C SER A 131 21.86 3.57 -19.85
N ALA A 132 20.69 3.20 -20.39
CA ALA A 132 19.57 2.66 -19.60
C ALA A 132 19.91 1.32 -18.94
N PHE A 133 20.61 0.42 -19.64
CA PHE A 133 21.05 -0.86 -19.08
C PHE A 133 21.99 -0.67 -17.89
N ARG A 134 22.91 0.30 -17.98
CA ARG A 134 23.82 0.64 -16.88
C ARG A 134 23.06 1.07 -15.64
N THR A 135 22.09 1.98 -15.78
CA THR A 135 21.26 2.43 -14.65
C THR A 135 20.53 1.26 -13.98
N LEU A 136 20.02 0.31 -14.76
CA LEU A 136 19.27 -0.85 -14.25
C LEU A 136 20.11 -1.92 -13.57
N THR A 137 21.38 -2.04 -13.93
CA THR A 137 22.24 -3.15 -13.49
C THR A 137 23.23 -2.79 -12.40
N GLN A 138 23.43 -1.50 -12.16
CA GLN A 138 24.32 -0.99 -11.13
C GLN A 138 23.50 -0.50 -9.93
N LYS A 139 24.02 -0.67 -8.72
CA LYS A 139 23.36 -0.13 -7.54
C LYS A 139 23.46 1.41 -7.57
N PRO A 140 22.48 2.14 -7.01
CA PRO A 140 22.54 3.61 -6.90
C PRO A 140 23.83 4.14 -6.24
N GLN A 141 24.41 3.35 -5.32
CA GLN A 141 25.67 3.67 -4.63
C GLN A 141 26.90 3.51 -5.55
N ASP A 142 26.81 2.67 -6.58
CA ASP A 142 27.86 2.41 -7.56
C ASP A 142 27.76 3.37 -8.76
N THR A 143 26.54 3.80 -9.14
CA THR A 143 26.28 4.73 -10.25
C THR A 143 26.55 6.19 -9.90
N GLY A 144 26.35 6.57 -8.62
CA GLY A 144 26.47 7.95 -8.13
C GLY A 144 27.86 8.57 -8.29
N HIS A 145 28.88 7.77 -8.63
CA HIS A 145 30.22 8.28 -8.92
C HIS A 145 30.37 8.81 -10.36
N ASN A 146 29.59 8.33 -11.32
CA ASN A 146 29.72 8.71 -12.73
C ASN A 146 28.34 8.72 -13.43
N PRO A 147 27.54 9.81 -13.35
CA PRO A 147 26.32 9.94 -14.14
C PRO A 147 26.63 10.00 -15.64
N VAL A 148 25.73 9.50 -16.50
CA VAL A 148 25.93 9.47 -17.96
C VAL A 148 25.12 10.57 -18.62
N HIS A 149 25.81 11.45 -19.35
CA HIS A 149 25.20 12.47 -20.19
C HIS A 149 25.27 12.05 -21.66
N LEU A 150 24.15 12.12 -22.37
CA LEU A 150 24.09 11.84 -23.80
C LEU A 150 24.07 13.16 -24.58
N VAL A 151 25.05 13.37 -25.46
CA VAL A 151 25.23 14.66 -26.15
C VAL A 151 25.33 14.51 -27.66
N TYR A 152 24.87 15.53 -28.37
CA TYR A 152 24.81 15.57 -29.82
C TYR A 152 25.10 16.98 -30.36
N GLY A 153 26.12 17.11 -31.21
CA GLY A 153 26.41 18.32 -31.97
C GLY A 153 25.45 18.45 -33.15
N ALA A 154 24.49 19.36 -33.06
CA ALA A 154 23.46 19.54 -34.07
C ALA A 154 23.97 20.40 -35.24
N PHE A 155 24.84 19.84 -36.08
CA PHE A 155 25.42 20.54 -37.22
C PHE A 155 24.35 21.13 -38.14
N GLU A 156 23.24 20.43 -38.37
CA GLU A 156 22.15 20.91 -39.22
C GLU A 156 21.35 22.06 -38.59
N ALA A 157 21.47 22.28 -37.27
CA ALA A 157 20.74 23.31 -36.52
C ALA A 157 21.57 24.59 -36.28
N LYS A 158 22.53 24.88 -37.17
CA LYS A 158 23.33 26.12 -37.11
C LYS A 158 22.44 27.36 -37.14
N ASP A 159 22.79 28.36 -36.33
CA ASP A 159 22.18 29.69 -36.37
C ASP A 159 22.62 30.50 -37.61
N GLU A 160 22.11 31.72 -37.74
CA GLU A 160 22.46 32.66 -38.83
C GLU A 160 23.96 33.00 -38.88
N ASN A 161 24.68 32.83 -37.77
CA ASN A 161 26.13 33.06 -37.67
C ASN A 161 26.95 31.78 -37.94
N GLY A 162 26.30 30.67 -38.29
CA GLY A 162 26.96 29.39 -38.52
C GLY A 162 27.38 28.65 -37.25
N VAL A 163 26.82 29.01 -36.09
CA VAL A 163 27.10 28.37 -34.80
C VAL A 163 26.15 27.19 -34.61
N ALA A 164 26.69 25.99 -34.45
CA ALA A 164 25.92 24.78 -34.18
C ALA A 164 25.77 24.57 -32.66
N PRO A 165 24.54 24.36 -32.15
CA PRO A 165 24.35 24.05 -30.74
C PRO A 165 24.77 22.60 -30.44
N ILE A 166 25.28 22.39 -29.22
CA ILE A 166 25.44 21.05 -28.65
C ILE A 166 24.21 20.77 -27.78
N PHE A 167 23.41 19.78 -28.17
CA PHE A 167 22.26 19.33 -27.40
C PHE A 167 22.70 18.30 -26.36
N ASP A 168 22.32 18.57 -25.11
CA ASP A 168 22.30 17.58 -24.03
C ASP A 168 20.93 16.89 -24.04
N VAL A 169 20.90 15.64 -24.52
CA VAL A 169 19.67 14.84 -24.67
C VAL A 169 19.49 13.86 -23.51
N THR A 170 20.22 14.05 -22.41
CA THR A 170 20.17 13.20 -21.20
C THR A 170 18.76 13.13 -20.60
N SER A 171 17.97 14.21 -20.73
CA SER A 171 16.58 14.24 -20.23
C SER A 171 15.69 13.11 -20.75
N PHE A 172 15.98 12.53 -21.92
CA PHE A 172 15.25 11.37 -22.42
C PHE A 172 15.61 10.07 -21.70
N LEU A 173 16.84 9.95 -21.19
CA LEU A 173 17.25 8.84 -20.32
C LEU A 173 16.55 8.96 -18.95
N ASP A 174 16.52 10.16 -18.39
CA ASP A 174 15.85 10.43 -17.12
C ASP A 174 14.36 10.03 -17.16
N ILE A 175 13.65 10.32 -18.26
CA ILE A 175 12.24 9.91 -18.43
C ILE A 175 12.09 8.39 -18.34
N VAL A 176 13.03 7.62 -18.89
CA VAL A 176 13.00 6.15 -18.83
C VAL A 176 13.19 5.69 -17.39
N ASP A 177 14.13 6.27 -16.66
CA ASP A 177 14.39 5.95 -15.26
C ASP A 177 13.17 6.25 -14.38
N TRP A 178 12.54 7.41 -14.56
CA TRP A 178 11.30 7.79 -13.88
C TRP A 178 10.14 6.83 -14.21
N ALA A 179 9.95 6.51 -15.49
CA ALA A 179 8.89 5.60 -15.91
C ALA A 179 9.07 4.21 -15.27
N GLN A 180 10.31 3.71 -15.23
CA GLN A 180 10.63 2.41 -14.64
C GLN A 180 10.45 2.40 -13.12
N ALA A 181 10.95 3.41 -12.40
CA ALA A 181 10.81 3.50 -10.96
C ALA A 181 9.33 3.61 -10.54
N ILE A 182 8.51 4.36 -11.28
CA ILE A 182 7.07 4.48 -11.02
C ILE A 182 6.35 3.18 -11.35
N MET A 183 6.66 2.51 -12.46
CA MET A 183 6.08 1.21 -12.77
C MET A 183 6.45 0.16 -11.70
N MET A 184 7.69 0.16 -11.21
CA MET A 184 8.12 -0.73 -10.14
C MET A 184 7.35 -0.44 -8.85
N PHE A 185 7.20 0.83 -8.49
CA PHE A 185 6.41 1.24 -7.32
C PHE A 185 4.94 0.83 -7.44
N LEU A 186 4.29 1.12 -8.57
CA LEU A 186 2.87 0.80 -8.78
C LEU A 186 2.62 -0.72 -8.77
N ARG A 187 3.55 -1.52 -9.27
CA ARG A 187 3.43 -2.99 -9.32
C ARG A 187 3.81 -3.71 -8.02
N THR A 188 4.64 -3.10 -7.17
CA THR A 188 5.21 -3.81 -6.01
C THR A 188 4.98 -3.09 -4.67
N GLY A 189 4.58 -1.83 -4.70
CA GLY A 189 4.51 -0.94 -3.54
C GLY A 189 5.87 -0.54 -2.95
N ARG A 190 7.00 -0.91 -3.59
CA ARG A 190 8.36 -0.57 -3.14
C ARG A 190 8.77 0.79 -3.68
N GLY A 191 8.88 1.79 -2.80
CA GLY A 191 9.10 3.19 -3.20
C GLY A 191 10.55 3.67 -3.16
N THR A 192 11.51 2.85 -2.70
CA THR A 192 12.89 3.30 -2.43
C THR A 192 13.54 3.99 -3.64
N ASP A 193 13.55 3.32 -4.80
CA ASP A 193 14.21 3.84 -6.00
C ASP A 193 13.57 5.16 -6.47
N LEU A 194 12.23 5.24 -6.39
CA LEU A 194 11.50 6.44 -6.77
C LEU A 194 11.73 7.60 -5.81
N VAL A 195 11.79 7.32 -4.51
CA VAL A 195 12.13 8.32 -3.49
C VAL A 195 13.55 8.84 -3.69
N ASP A 196 14.50 7.96 -3.97
CA ASP A 196 15.90 8.34 -4.19
C ASP A 196 16.05 9.18 -5.47
N LEU A 197 15.37 8.81 -6.56
CA LEU A 197 15.30 9.64 -7.78
C LEU A 197 14.71 11.01 -7.51
N THR A 198 13.66 11.10 -6.69
CA THR A 198 13.05 12.38 -6.31
C THR A 198 14.01 13.23 -5.48
N LYS A 199 14.75 12.63 -4.54
CA LYS A 199 15.75 13.34 -3.74
C LYS A 199 16.93 13.83 -4.59
N GLN A 200 17.38 13.03 -5.56
CA GLN A 200 18.44 13.43 -6.49
C GLN A 200 17.98 14.63 -7.33
N ALA A 201 16.76 14.58 -7.87
CA ALA A 201 16.17 15.70 -8.58
C ALA A 201 16.10 16.97 -7.71
N ASP A 202 15.72 16.87 -6.43
CA ASP A 202 15.73 18.01 -5.50
C ASP A 202 17.15 18.55 -5.23
N GLN A 203 18.17 17.68 -5.19
CA GLN A 203 19.57 18.08 -4.93
C GLN A 203 20.24 18.77 -6.12
N ASP A 204 19.87 18.39 -7.34
CA ASP A 204 20.37 18.99 -8.57
C ASP A 204 19.85 20.43 -8.78
N MET A 205 18.90 20.90 -7.97
CA MET A 205 18.35 22.26 -7.98
C MET A 205 19.27 23.37 -7.44
N ARG A 206 20.58 23.15 -7.29
CA ARG A 206 21.49 24.19 -6.75
C ARG A 206 21.44 25.47 -7.62
N PRO A 207 21.41 26.67 -7.00
CA PRO A 207 21.14 27.92 -7.72
C PRO A 207 22.21 28.22 -8.78
N GLY A 208 21.80 28.31 -10.05
CA GLY A 208 22.65 28.70 -11.17
C GLY A 208 22.61 27.78 -12.40
N MET A 209 21.94 26.61 -12.34
CA MET A 209 21.71 25.75 -13.51
C MET A 209 20.37 26.08 -14.21
N SER A 210 20.38 26.17 -15.54
CA SER A 210 19.22 26.47 -16.37
C SER A 210 18.07 25.48 -16.14
N SER A 211 16.88 26.05 -15.90
CA SER A 211 15.65 25.40 -15.43
C SER A 211 14.85 24.62 -16.48
N ASP A 212 15.50 24.08 -17.53
CA ASP A 212 14.79 23.45 -18.66
C ASP A 212 14.76 21.91 -18.61
N GLY A 213 15.41 21.29 -17.62
CA GLY A 213 15.34 19.84 -17.33
C GLY A 213 14.10 19.41 -16.53
N LEU A 214 13.98 18.10 -16.25
CA LEU A 214 12.95 17.52 -15.36
C LEU A 214 13.00 18.05 -13.92
N THR A 215 14.16 18.56 -13.52
CA THR A 215 14.57 18.89 -12.15
C THR A 215 13.58 19.82 -11.43
N PRO A 216 13.25 21.04 -11.93
CA PRO A 216 12.38 22.00 -11.22
C PRO A 216 10.98 21.48 -10.91
N ALA A 217 10.51 20.47 -11.64
CA ALA A 217 9.13 20.02 -11.58
C ALA A 217 8.82 19.21 -10.31
N LEU A 218 9.81 18.65 -9.59
CA LEU A 218 9.54 17.62 -8.57
C LEU A 218 9.82 18.04 -7.12
N ALA A 219 10.17 19.31 -6.90
CA ALA A 219 10.45 19.88 -5.58
C ALA A 219 9.38 19.53 -4.54
N GLY A 220 9.80 18.90 -3.44
CA GLY A 220 8.92 18.61 -2.31
C GLY A 220 8.00 17.40 -2.48
N LEU A 221 8.23 16.58 -3.50
CA LEU A 221 7.56 15.28 -3.68
C LEU A 221 8.21 14.18 -2.82
N ALA A 222 9.51 14.28 -2.53
CA ALA A 222 10.29 13.21 -1.91
C ALA A 222 9.72 12.77 -0.55
N ASP A 223 9.42 13.71 0.35
CA ASP A 223 8.94 13.41 1.69
C ASP A 223 7.51 12.83 1.70
N PRO A 224 6.51 13.43 1.01
CA PRO A 224 5.18 12.83 0.88
C PRO A 224 5.20 11.42 0.28
N LEU A 225 6.00 11.22 -0.78
CA LEU A 225 6.14 9.92 -1.42
C LEU A 225 6.77 8.90 -0.47
N ASN A 226 7.84 9.27 0.24
CA ASN A 226 8.50 8.39 1.19
C ASN A 226 7.57 7.97 2.33
N ALA A 227 6.79 8.91 2.87
CA ALA A 227 5.81 8.61 3.91
C ALA A 227 4.72 7.66 3.40
N PHE A 228 4.19 7.91 2.20
CA PHE A 228 3.19 7.04 1.57
C PHE A 228 3.73 5.63 1.32
N ALA A 229 4.91 5.52 0.71
CA ALA A 229 5.56 4.25 0.43
C ALA A 229 5.88 3.46 1.70
N THR A 230 6.34 4.13 2.76
CA THR A 230 6.65 3.50 4.06
C THR A 230 5.38 2.98 4.74
N ASP A 231 4.32 3.79 4.77
CA ASP A 231 3.06 3.39 5.38
C ASP A 231 2.39 2.23 4.62
N LEU A 232 2.45 2.26 3.28
CA LEU A 232 2.01 1.16 2.42
C LEU A 232 2.86 -0.10 2.64
N ALA A 233 4.18 0.03 2.75
CA ALA A 233 5.07 -1.10 2.99
C ALA A 233 4.84 -1.75 4.36
N THR A 234 4.46 -0.97 5.38
CA THR A 234 4.37 -1.41 6.78
C THR A 234 2.93 -1.57 7.30
N ILE A 235 1.94 -1.51 6.41
CA ILE A 235 0.51 -1.67 6.71
C ILE A 235 0.04 -0.69 7.80
N ARG A 236 0.49 0.57 7.71
CA ARG A 236 0.07 1.64 8.63
C ARG A 236 -1.20 2.29 8.10
N THR A 237 -2.27 1.50 7.95
CA THR A 237 -3.56 1.91 7.35
C THR A 237 -4.12 3.19 7.98
N GLY A 238 -3.97 3.38 9.28
CA GLY A 238 -4.35 4.61 9.97
C GLY A 238 -3.62 5.84 9.44
N SER A 239 -2.29 5.87 9.49
CA SER A 239 -1.52 7.03 9.01
C SER A 239 -1.59 7.21 7.49
N LEU A 240 -1.73 6.09 6.75
CA LEU A 240 -1.88 6.10 5.29
C LEU A 240 -3.18 6.79 4.85
N LEU A 241 -4.31 6.43 5.46
CA LEU A 241 -5.65 6.85 5.00
C LEU A 241 -6.22 8.02 5.82
N LEU A 242 -6.05 8.03 7.15
CA LEU A 242 -6.57 9.06 8.06
C LEU A 242 -5.54 10.11 8.46
N GLY A 243 -4.27 9.74 8.56
CA GLY A 243 -3.23 10.56 9.19
C GLY A 243 -3.14 10.35 10.71
N SER A 244 -2.30 11.15 11.37
CA SER A 244 -2.05 11.07 12.80
C SER A 244 -2.05 12.46 13.45
N ASP A 245 -2.69 12.61 14.61
CA ASP A 245 -2.58 13.79 15.48
C ASP A 245 -2.68 15.16 14.76
N GLY A 246 -3.73 15.34 13.96
CA GLY A 246 -4.00 16.60 13.24
C GLY A 246 -3.21 16.80 11.95
N SER A 247 -2.34 15.86 11.57
CA SER A 247 -1.69 15.84 10.26
C SER A 247 -2.55 15.15 9.20
N ASP A 248 -2.47 15.65 7.97
CA ASP A 248 -3.07 15.01 6.80
C ASP A 248 -2.50 13.59 6.59
N SER A 249 -3.32 12.70 6.04
CA SER A 249 -2.91 11.33 5.71
C SER A 249 -1.80 11.28 4.68
N ALA A 250 -1.00 10.21 4.68
CA ALA A 250 0.08 10.07 3.69
C ALA A 250 -0.45 10.09 2.25
N ALA A 251 -1.63 9.49 2.00
CA ALA A 251 -2.31 9.56 0.70
C ALA A 251 -2.64 11.00 0.29
N LYS A 252 -3.26 11.77 1.20
CA LYS A 252 -3.60 13.18 0.94
C LYS A 252 -2.35 14.03 0.71
N ARG A 253 -1.31 13.87 1.53
CA ARG A 253 -0.05 14.64 1.37
C ARG A 253 0.61 14.36 0.02
N LEU A 254 0.63 13.12 -0.43
CA LEU A 254 1.19 12.75 -1.74
C LEU A 254 0.37 13.37 -2.88
N ARG A 255 -0.95 13.23 -2.84
CA ARG A 255 -1.84 13.84 -3.84
C ARG A 255 -1.64 15.35 -3.91
N ASP A 256 -1.69 16.04 -2.78
CA ASP A 256 -1.56 17.49 -2.73
C ASP A 256 -0.16 17.97 -3.19
N ALA A 257 0.89 17.16 -2.97
CA ALA A 257 2.22 17.46 -3.50
C ALA A 257 2.25 17.36 -5.03
N ILE A 258 1.62 16.34 -5.61
CA ILE A 258 1.52 16.19 -7.07
C ILE A 258 0.65 17.30 -7.67
N ASP A 259 -0.48 17.66 -7.05
CA ASP A 259 -1.34 18.77 -7.52
C ASP A 259 -0.58 20.11 -7.53
N ARG A 260 0.28 20.38 -6.52
CA ARG A 260 1.15 21.57 -6.51
C ARG A 260 2.16 21.57 -7.67
N ILE A 261 2.72 20.41 -7.99
CA ILE A 261 3.65 20.24 -9.10
C ILE A 261 2.94 20.49 -10.43
N GLU A 262 1.78 19.87 -10.66
CA GLU A 262 1.00 20.02 -11.89
C GLU A 262 0.55 21.47 -12.11
N THR A 263 0.07 22.14 -11.05
CA THR A 263 -0.32 23.56 -11.11
C THR A 263 0.86 24.51 -11.26
N GLY A 264 2.05 24.12 -10.81
CA GLY A 264 3.31 24.85 -11.03
C GLY A 264 3.79 24.85 -12.49
N GLY A 265 3.13 24.08 -13.37
CA GLY A 265 3.40 24.06 -14.80
C GLY A 265 4.48 23.04 -15.18
N VAL A 266 4.18 21.74 -15.02
CA VAL A 266 5.02 20.65 -15.55
C VAL A 266 5.17 20.83 -17.06
N ARG A 267 6.36 21.23 -17.51
CA ARG A 267 6.63 21.55 -18.91
C ARG A 267 6.64 20.33 -19.83
N GLN A 268 6.83 19.14 -19.28
CA GLN A 268 6.99 17.89 -20.05
C GLN A 268 5.76 16.99 -19.89
N ALA A 269 4.99 16.82 -20.97
CA ALA A 269 3.77 16.01 -20.96
C ALA A 269 4.01 14.54 -20.55
N ALA A 270 5.18 13.99 -20.88
CA ALA A 270 5.58 12.63 -20.49
C ALA A 270 5.65 12.48 -18.96
N LEU A 271 6.25 13.44 -18.26
CA LEU A 271 6.31 13.44 -16.80
C LEU A 271 4.92 13.61 -16.18
N ALA A 272 4.09 14.49 -16.73
CA ALA A 272 2.71 14.68 -16.26
C ALA A 272 1.89 13.38 -16.35
N SER A 273 2.01 12.63 -17.47
CA SER A 273 1.34 11.34 -17.61
C SER A 273 1.79 10.31 -16.57
N ILE A 274 3.06 10.37 -16.18
CA ILE A 274 3.68 9.46 -15.22
C ILE A 274 3.22 9.83 -13.78
N LEU A 275 3.27 11.12 -13.41
CA LEU A 275 2.78 11.64 -12.14
C LEU A 275 1.27 11.40 -11.95
N GLY A 276 0.49 11.52 -13.01
CA GLY A 276 -0.95 11.24 -13.00
C GLY A 276 -1.29 9.83 -12.53
N ARG A 277 -0.42 8.83 -12.77
CA ARG A 277 -0.62 7.47 -12.25
C ARG A 277 -0.41 7.37 -10.74
N LEU A 278 0.60 8.05 -10.20
CA LEU A 278 0.81 8.14 -8.74
C LEU A 278 -0.32 8.90 -8.07
N ARG A 279 -0.76 10.00 -8.70
CA ARG A 279 -1.89 10.81 -8.25
C ARG A 279 -3.16 9.97 -8.17
N ALA A 280 -3.48 9.20 -9.21
CA ALA A 280 -4.65 8.31 -9.23
C ALA A 280 -4.63 7.29 -8.08
N MET A 281 -3.46 6.67 -7.81
CA MET A 281 -3.31 5.77 -6.67
C MET A 281 -3.52 6.49 -5.32
N ALA A 282 -2.97 7.71 -5.16
CA ALA A 282 -3.16 8.50 -3.95
C ALA A 282 -4.62 8.96 -3.78
N ASP A 283 -5.31 9.28 -4.88
CA ASP A 283 -6.73 9.64 -4.92
C ASP A 283 -7.62 8.49 -4.44
N GLU A 284 -7.41 7.27 -4.97
CA GLU A 284 -8.16 6.07 -4.58
C GLU A 284 -8.04 5.71 -3.08
N LEU A 285 -6.94 6.16 -2.46
CA LEU A 285 -6.61 5.93 -1.05
C LEU A 285 -6.86 7.16 -0.17
N SER A 286 -7.42 8.24 -0.72
CA SER A 286 -7.77 9.44 0.03
C SER A 286 -9.21 9.36 0.53
N LEU A 287 -9.40 9.61 1.83
CA LEU A 287 -10.74 9.69 2.40
C LEU A 287 -11.46 10.98 1.96
N PRO A 288 -12.81 10.94 1.82
CA PRO A 288 -13.59 12.13 1.56
C PRO A 288 -13.44 13.19 2.68
N PRO A 289 -13.61 14.50 2.35
CA PRO A 289 -13.58 15.56 3.35
C PRO A 289 -14.58 15.31 4.49
N GLY A 290 -14.12 15.49 5.74
CA GLY A 290 -14.95 15.33 6.94
C GLY A 290 -15.00 13.90 7.51
N VAL A 291 -14.47 12.90 6.81
CA VAL A 291 -14.34 11.54 7.34
C VAL A 291 -13.12 11.46 8.27
N SER A 292 -13.34 11.15 9.55
CA SER A 292 -12.30 11.16 10.59
C SER A 292 -12.09 9.81 11.30
N THR A 293 -12.60 8.72 10.72
CA THR A 293 -12.53 7.35 11.24
C THR A 293 -12.56 6.35 10.10
N LEU A 294 -11.97 5.16 10.30
CA LEU A 294 -12.07 4.04 9.37
C LEU A 294 -13.40 3.25 9.50
N ALA A 295 -14.28 3.66 10.40
CA ALA A 295 -15.62 3.09 10.51
C ALA A 295 -16.59 3.75 9.51
N GLY A 296 -17.55 2.98 9.00
CA GLY A 296 -18.59 3.47 8.11
C GLY A 296 -18.33 3.22 6.62
N PRO A 297 -19.30 3.55 5.75
CA PRO A 297 -19.31 3.14 4.34
C PRO A 297 -18.22 3.81 3.50
N ASP A 298 -17.97 5.10 3.68
CA ASP A 298 -16.97 5.85 2.90
C ASP A 298 -15.55 5.32 3.16
N ALA A 299 -15.20 5.13 4.44
CA ALA A 299 -13.91 4.58 4.80
C ALA A 299 -13.76 3.09 4.46
N HIS A 300 -14.87 2.34 4.47
CA HIS A 300 -14.89 0.97 3.99
C HIS A 300 -14.52 0.89 2.51
N ALA A 301 -15.11 1.73 1.65
CA ALA A 301 -14.78 1.78 0.22
C ALA A 301 -13.27 2.05 -0.01
N VAL A 302 -12.69 3.01 0.72
CA VAL A 302 -11.25 3.32 0.62
C VAL A 302 -10.37 2.18 1.16
N THR A 303 -10.80 1.49 2.23
CA THR A 303 -10.08 0.33 2.77
C THR A 303 -10.16 -0.87 1.82
N VAL A 304 -11.26 -1.04 1.09
CA VAL A 304 -11.40 -2.01 0.00
C VAL A 304 -10.42 -1.70 -1.13
N ASN A 305 -10.31 -0.44 -1.55
CA ASN A 305 -9.32 -0.02 -2.56
C ASN A 305 -7.89 -0.38 -2.10
N LEU A 306 -7.55 -0.13 -0.84
CA LEU A 306 -6.25 -0.52 -0.29
C LEU A 306 -6.02 -2.04 -0.33
N ALA A 307 -7.01 -2.84 0.08
CA ALA A 307 -6.91 -4.29 0.05
C ALA A 307 -6.76 -4.84 -1.39
N ARG A 308 -7.52 -4.30 -2.35
CA ARG A 308 -7.40 -4.63 -3.78
C ARG A 308 -6.04 -4.24 -4.33
N ARG A 309 -5.52 -3.08 -3.93
CA ARG A 309 -4.19 -2.62 -4.34
C ARG A 309 -3.08 -3.56 -3.86
N TYR A 310 -3.17 -4.07 -2.63
CA TYR A 310 -2.23 -5.09 -2.18
C TYR A 310 -2.33 -6.39 -2.99
N LEU A 311 -3.53 -6.81 -3.40
CA LEU A 311 -3.69 -7.97 -4.30
C LEU A 311 -3.05 -7.74 -5.67
N GLU A 312 -3.26 -6.57 -6.28
CA GLU A 312 -2.63 -6.21 -7.57
C GLU A 312 -1.10 -6.24 -7.52
N MET A 313 -0.53 -6.12 -6.32
CA MET A 313 0.92 -6.18 -6.06
C MET A 313 1.40 -7.58 -5.61
N ASP A 314 0.54 -8.60 -5.62
CA ASP A 314 0.79 -9.93 -5.05
C ASP A 314 1.20 -9.92 -3.56
N ARG A 315 0.76 -8.91 -2.81
CA ARG A 315 1.01 -8.72 -1.37
C ARG A 315 -0.13 -9.32 -0.54
N TYR A 316 -0.26 -10.65 -0.61
CA TYR A 316 -1.41 -11.39 -0.07
C TYR A 316 -1.58 -11.24 1.46
N MET A 317 -0.49 -11.18 2.23
CA MET A 317 -0.56 -10.99 3.68
C MET A 317 -1.12 -9.61 4.03
N GLU A 318 -0.67 -8.58 3.34
CA GLU A 318 -1.10 -7.20 3.53
C GLU A 318 -2.53 -7.00 3.08
N ALA A 319 -2.94 -7.63 1.98
CA ALA A 319 -4.33 -7.66 1.52
C ALA A 319 -5.25 -8.30 2.56
N ALA A 320 -4.91 -9.50 3.05
CA ALA A 320 -5.69 -10.22 4.07
C ALA A 320 -5.76 -9.45 5.40
N THR A 321 -4.65 -8.84 5.82
CA THR A 321 -4.58 -8.02 7.04
C THR A 321 -5.45 -6.78 6.91
N THR A 322 -5.36 -6.07 5.78
CA THR A 322 -6.15 -4.86 5.51
C THR A 322 -7.65 -5.17 5.47
N ALA A 323 -8.06 -6.22 4.76
CA ALA A 323 -9.46 -6.64 4.71
C ALA A 323 -9.98 -7.08 6.09
N THR A 324 -9.16 -7.77 6.89
CA THR A 324 -9.53 -8.17 8.26
C THR A 324 -9.75 -6.97 9.17
N GLU A 325 -8.82 -6.02 9.21
CA GLU A 325 -8.97 -4.83 10.06
C GLU A 325 -10.05 -3.88 9.50
N GLY A 326 -10.25 -3.86 8.19
CA GLY A 326 -11.35 -3.16 7.53
C GLY A 326 -12.73 -3.70 7.92
N LEU A 327 -12.90 -5.03 7.98
CA LEU A 327 -14.13 -5.66 8.49
C LEU A 327 -14.41 -5.28 9.94
N THR A 328 -13.38 -5.33 10.79
CA THR A 328 -13.50 -4.95 12.20
C THR A 328 -13.86 -3.47 12.34
N SER A 329 -13.32 -2.60 11.50
CA SER A 329 -13.65 -1.17 11.47
C SER A 329 -15.08 -0.93 10.99
N LEU A 330 -15.52 -1.61 9.93
CA LEU A 330 -16.89 -1.54 9.40
C LEU A 330 -17.92 -2.02 10.42
N ALA A 331 -17.63 -3.10 11.16
CA ALA A 331 -18.50 -3.58 12.23
C ALA A 331 -18.50 -2.65 13.45
N GLY A 332 -17.45 -1.85 13.64
CA GLY A 332 -17.16 -1.10 14.86
C GLY A 332 -17.90 0.23 15.01
N LYS A 333 -17.82 0.80 16.20
CA LYS A 333 -18.13 2.23 16.42
C LYS A 333 -16.97 3.09 15.91
N PRO A 334 -17.15 4.40 15.67
CA PRO A 334 -16.08 5.29 15.18
C PRO A 334 -14.74 5.20 15.92
N ASN A 335 -14.76 5.05 17.25
CA ASN A 335 -13.54 4.94 18.05
C ASN A 335 -12.82 3.58 17.91
N ALA A 336 -13.46 2.54 17.38
CA ALA A 336 -12.82 1.26 17.07
C ALA A 336 -11.96 1.34 15.80
N GLY A 337 -12.34 2.19 14.84
CA GLY A 337 -11.65 2.41 13.56
C GLY A 337 -10.74 3.64 13.56
N LYS A 338 -10.36 4.17 14.73
CA LYS A 338 -9.51 5.36 14.84
C LYS A 338 -8.21 5.02 15.60
N PRO A 339 -7.14 4.61 14.90
CA PRO A 339 -5.83 4.43 15.52
C PRO A 339 -5.33 5.73 16.17
N GLY A 340 -4.56 5.62 17.25
CA GLY A 340 -4.05 6.77 18.01
C GLY A 340 -4.70 6.94 19.39
N PRO A 341 -4.61 8.12 20.01
CA PRO A 341 -5.07 8.36 21.38
C PRO A 341 -6.55 8.05 21.63
N ASP A 342 -7.38 8.22 20.60
CA ASP A 342 -8.83 7.99 20.65
C ASP A 342 -9.24 6.51 20.42
N PHE A 343 -8.26 5.59 20.31
CA PHE A 343 -8.53 4.20 20.00
C PHE A 343 -9.28 3.47 21.12
N GLY A 344 -10.53 3.11 20.84
CA GLY A 344 -11.41 2.42 21.76
C GLY A 344 -11.22 0.91 21.75
N LYS A 345 -10.25 0.37 22.51
CA LYS A 345 -9.99 -1.08 22.60
C LYS A 345 -11.25 -1.91 22.87
N SER A 346 -12.07 -1.53 23.85
CA SER A 346 -13.31 -2.24 24.17
C SER A 346 -14.32 -2.24 23.00
N ALA A 347 -14.41 -1.13 22.28
CA ALA A 347 -15.29 -1.03 21.09
C ALA A 347 -14.77 -1.92 19.96
N ARG A 348 -13.45 -1.97 19.76
CA ARG A 348 -12.77 -2.84 18.80
C ARG A 348 -12.93 -4.32 19.14
N ASP A 349 -12.79 -4.72 20.39
CA ASP A 349 -12.99 -6.10 20.83
C ASP A 349 -14.44 -6.57 20.60
N LYS A 350 -15.43 -5.69 20.85
CA LYS A 350 -16.84 -5.96 20.53
C LYS A 350 -17.11 -6.07 19.03
N ALA A 351 -16.40 -5.29 18.21
CA ALA A 351 -16.48 -5.39 16.75
C ALA A 351 -15.88 -6.71 16.26
N GLN A 352 -14.71 -7.08 16.76
CA GLN A 352 -14.04 -8.34 16.42
C GLN A 352 -14.91 -9.57 16.76
N LYS A 353 -15.58 -9.57 17.92
CA LYS A 353 -16.53 -10.63 18.29
C LYS A 353 -17.66 -10.79 17.25
N ARG A 354 -18.20 -9.68 16.74
CA ARG A 354 -19.24 -9.70 15.70
C ARG A 354 -18.71 -10.20 14.36
N VAL A 355 -17.52 -9.76 13.96
CA VAL A 355 -16.85 -10.24 12.74
C VAL A 355 -16.57 -11.74 12.83
N ASN A 356 -16.10 -12.24 13.97
CA ASN A 356 -15.86 -13.67 14.17
C ASN A 356 -17.17 -14.49 14.08
N ALA A 357 -18.27 -13.97 14.63
CA ALA A 357 -19.58 -14.61 14.51
C ALA A 357 -20.06 -14.63 13.04
N TYR A 358 -19.94 -13.52 12.31
CA TYR A 358 -20.24 -13.44 10.89
C TYR A 358 -19.41 -14.45 10.08
N ARG A 359 -18.09 -14.48 10.29
CA ARG A 359 -17.17 -15.40 9.58
C ARG A 359 -17.57 -16.86 9.79
N LYS A 360 -17.90 -17.24 11.02
CA LYS A 360 -18.41 -18.57 11.35
C LYS A 360 -19.73 -18.88 10.62
N ALA A 361 -20.67 -17.94 10.61
CA ALA A 361 -21.96 -18.10 9.95
C ALA A 361 -21.84 -18.20 8.41
N ALA A 362 -20.89 -17.47 7.83
CA ALA A 362 -20.63 -17.42 6.40
C ALA A 362 -19.65 -18.51 5.91
N GLY A 363 -19.18 -19.40 6.79
CA GLY A 363 -18.24 -20.47 6.42
C GLY A 363 -16.83 -19.98 6.08
N PHE A 364 -16.46 -18.77 6.49
CA PHE A 364 -15.10 -18.25 6.38
C PHE A 364 -14.27 -18.74 7.58
N GLU A 365 -13.65 -19.92 7.47
CA GLU A 365 -12.65 -20.37 8.45
C GLU A 365 -11.29 -19.70 8.19
N ASP A 366 -11.08 -18.55 8.83
CA ASP A 366 -9.91 -17.67 8.68
C ASP A 366 -8.65 -18.18 9.41
N SER A 367 -8.75 -19.27 10.19
CA SER A 367 -7.59 -19.80 10.91
C SER A 367 -6.51 -20.27 9.95
N ASP A 368 -6.88 -20.83 8.80
CA ASP A 368 -5.93 -21.49 7.93
C ASP A 368 -5.17 -20.50 7.04
N ILE A 369 -5.85 -19.50 6.47
CA ILE A 369 -5.22 -18.44 5.67
C ILE A 369 -4.28 -17.60 6.53
N ARG A 370 -4.75 -17.14 7.69
CA ARG A 370 -3.94 -16.32 8.59
C ARG A 370 -2.77 -17.12 9.15
N ASN A 371 -2.98 -18.39 9.54
CA ASN A 371 -1.90 -19.22 10.04
C ASN A 371 -0.89 -19.55 8.94
N ASP A 372 -1.31 -19.88 7.71
CA ASP A 372 -0.40 -20.17 6.61
C ASP A 372 0.40 -18.93 6.19
N LEU A 373 -0.23 -17.76 6.10
CA LEU A 373 0.47 -16.51 5.80
C LEU A 373 1.40 -16.11 6.96
N SER A 374 0.88 -16.01 8.18
CA SER A 374 1.62 -15.45 9.33
C SER A 374 2.70 -16.39 9.88
N HIS A 375 2.51 -17.69 9.73
CA HIS A 375 3.47 -18.71 10.17
C HIS A 375 4.17 -19.40 9.00
N GLY A 376 4.09 -18.86 7.78
CA GLY A 376 4.85 -19.37 6.62
C GLY A 376 4.65 -20.87 6.33
N GLY A 377 3.45 -21.40 6.60
CA GLY A 377 3.13 -22.81 6.38
C GLY A 377 3.74 -23.81 7.38
N PHE A 378 4.24 -23.39 8.55
CA PHE A 378 4.75 -24.31 9.59
C PHE A 378 3.61 -25.07 10.32
N ARG A 379 2.88 -25.94 9.60
CA ARG A 379 1.83 -26.84 10.12
C ARG A 379 1.86 -28.22 9.43
N LYS A 380 1.05 -29.17 9.90
CA LYS A 380 1.04 -30.56 9.39
C LYS A 380 0.65 -30.66 7.91
N GLU A 381 -0.30 -29.83 7.47
CA GLU A 381 -0.87 -29.83 6.13
C GLU A 381 -0.96 -28.38 5.62
N PRO A 382 0.14 -27.76 5.18
CA PRO A 382 0.12 -26.39 4.67
C PRO A 382 -0.57 -26.33 3.31
N SER A 383 -1.34 -25.28 3.05
CA SER A 383 -1.95 -25.04 1.74
C SER A 383 -0.88 -24.68 0.70
N ALA A 384 -1.16 -24.99 -0.56
CA ALA A 384 -0.27 -24.59 -1.66
C ALA A 384 -0.33 -23.06 -1.89
N GLY A 385 0.75 -22.48 -2.43
CA GLY A 385 0.83 -21.03 -2.65
C GLY A 385 -0.32 -20.46 -3.49
N GLN A 386 -0.73 -21.16 -4.56
CA GLN A 386 -1.86 -20.73 -5.40
C GLN A 386 -3.20 -20.79 -4.64
N GLU A 387 -3.41 -21.81 -3.80
CA GLU A 387 -4.63 -21.94 -3.00
C GLU A 387 -4.75 -20.78 -2.00
N ILE A 388 -3.63 -20.36 -1.41
CA ILE A 388 -3.57 -19.18 -0.53
C ILE A 388 -3.94 -17.92 -1.33
N ALA A 389 -3.33 -17.70 -2.50
CA ALA A 389 -3.62 -16.55 -3.35
C ALA A 389 -5.11 -16.48 -3.74
N ASP A 390 -5.70 -17.60 -4.16
CA ASP A 390 -7.12 -17.71 -4.52
C ASP A 390 -8.03 -17.47 -3.31
N SER A 391 -7.62 -17.94 -2.13
CA SER A 391 -8.37 -17.76 -0.88
C SER A 391 -8.37 -16.30 -0.42
N VAL A 392 -7.22 -15.62 -0.46
CA VAL A 392 -7.13 -14.19 -0.14
C VAL A 392 -7.92 -13.36 -1.16
N THR A 393 -7.85 -13.69 -2.45
CA THR A 393 -8.63 -13.01 -3.48
C THR A 393 -10.13 -13.11 -3.21
N ARG A 394 -10.65 -14.33 -2.96
CA ARG A 394 -12.05 -14.52 -2.58
C ARG A 394 -12.43 -13.78 -1.30
N PHE A 395 -11.53 -13.70 -0.33
CA PHE A 395 -11.77 -12.97 0.92
C PHE A 395 -11.87 -11.46 0.69
N VAL A 396 -10.99 -10.86 -0.13
CA VAL A 396 -11.07 -9.43 -0.47
C VAL A 396 -12.30 -9.12 -1.33
N ASP A 397 -12.67 -9.99 -2.26
CA ASP A 397 -13.90 -9.82 -3.04
C ASP A 397 -15.14 -9.89 -2.15
N ALA A 398 -15.21 -10.87 -1.23
CA ALA A 398 -16.27 -10.92 -0.24
C ALA A 398 -16.28 -9.68 0.65
N PHE A 399 -15.12 -9.22 1.12
CA PHE A 399 -14.98 -7.97 1.88
C PHE A 399 -15.57 -6.77 1.14
N SER A 400 -15.33 -6.66 -0.18
CA SER A 400 -15.79 -5.53 -0.99
C SER A 400 -17.30 -5.42 -1.18
N THR A 401 -18.03 -6.50 -0.90
CA THR A 401 -19.50 -6.54 -1.05
C THR A 401 -20.24 -6.34 0.27
N LEU A 402 -19.51 -6.23 1.39
CA LEU A 402 -20.10 -6.16 2.71
C LEU A 402 -20.56 -4.76 3.09
N THR A 403 -21.62 -4.71 3.90
CA THR A 403 -22.12 -3.49 4.53
C THR A 403 -22.28 -3.71 6.02
N ALA A 404 -22.39 -2.62 6.78
CA ALA A 404 -22.68 -2.69 8.21
C ALA A 404 -24.00 -3.45 8.50
N ASP A 405 -25.00 -3.31 7.62
CA ASP A 405 -26.29 -3.99 7.72
C ASP A 405 -26.16 -5.49 7.48
N THR A 406 -25.39 -5.91 6.45
CA THR A 406 -25.11 -7.33 6.17
C THR A 406 -24.43 -8.01 7.37
N LEU A 407 -23.47 -7.32 8.00
CA LEU A 407 -22.77 -7.82 9.18
C LEU A 407 -23.70 -7.92 10.40
N SER A 408 -24.67 -7.01 10.54
CA SER A 408 -25.65 -7.06 11.63
C SER A 408 -26.72 -8.14 11.42
N ALA A 409 -27.13 -8.39 10.17
CA ALA A 409 -28.16 -9.37 9.84
C ALA A 409 -27.72 -10.81 10.09
N ALA A 410 -26.46 -11.14 9.76
CA ALA A 410 -25.88 -12.48 9.90
C ALA A 410 -25.66 -12.95 11.36
N VAL A 411 -25.75 -12.04 12.34
CA VAL A 411 -25.60 -12.34 13.79
C VAL A 411 -26.95 -12.61 14.46
N SER A 412 -28.07 -12.50 13.72
CA SER A 412 -29.37 -12.91 14.24
C SER A 412 -29.42 -14.44 14.34
N PRO A 413 -29.73 -15.03 15.52
CA PRO A 413 -29.76 -16.48 15.66
C PRO A 413 -30.73 -17.09 14.65
N ASN A 414 -30.30 -18.17 14.00
CA ASN A 414 -31.12 -18.95 13.10
C ASN A 414 -32.38 -19.40 13.88
N PRO A 415 -33.61 -19.25 13.36
CA PRO A 415 -34.82 -19.58 14.11
C PRO A 415 -34.84 -21.02 14.65
N SER A 416 -34.14 -21.94 13.98
CA SER A 416 -33.98 -23.33 14.41
C SER A 416 -33.03 -23.53 15.60
N SER A 417 -32.13 -22.58 15.87
CA SER A 417 -31.17 -22.65 16.99
C SER A 417 -31.60 -21.84 18.21
N ALA A 418 -32.73 -21.14 18.16
CA ALA A 418 -33.20 -20.33 19.28
C ALA A 418 -33.46 -21.20 20.54
N VAL A 419 -33.02 -20.68 21.68
CA VAL A 419 -33.17 -21.34 22.99
C VAL A 419 -34.14 -20.56 23.87
N PHE A 420 -35.03 -21.30 24.55
CA PHE A 420 -35.80 -20.85 25.69
C PHE A 420 -35.10 -21.35 26.97
N LEU A 421 -34.62 -20.42 27.79
CA LEU A 421 -33.83 -20.71 28.97
C LEU A 421 -34.68 -20.63 30.25
N ASN A 422 -34.79 -21.73 31.00
CA ASN A 422 -35.38 -21.74 32.33
C ASN A 422 -34.35 -21.31 33.37
N ILE A 423 -34.59 -20.20 34.07
CA ILE A 423 -33.83 -19.74 35.23
C ILE A 423 -34.81 -19.58 36.39
N SER A 424 -35.13 -20.68 37.06
CA SER A 424 -36.08 -20.67 38.16
C SER A 424 -35.82 -21.76 39.19
N ASN A 425 -36.52 -21.66 40.33
CA ASN A 425 -36.57 -22.71 41.35
C ASN A 425 -37.39 -23.94 40.90
N HIS A 426 -37.94 -23.93 39.69
CA HIS A 426 -38.76 -25.02 39.14
C HIS A 426 -38.05 -25.67 37.95
N PRO A 427 -37.37 -26.80 38.14
CA PRO A 427 -36.62 -27.43 37.08
C PRO A 427 -37.54 -27.95 35.97
N LEU A 428 -37.02 -28.02 34.75
CA LEU A 428 -37.73 -28.47 33.54
C LEU A 428 -38.35 -29.86 33.72
N THR A 429 -37.71 -30.74 34.51
CA THR A 429 -38.22 -32.08 34.81
C THR A 429 -39.57 -32.09 35.52
N ASN A 430 -39.91 -30.98 36.20
CA ASN A 430 -41.13 -30.85 37.00
C ASN A 430 -42.21 -30.04 36.27
N TRP A 431 -41.97 -29.64 35.02
CA TRP A 431 -42.93 -28.87 34.24
C TRP A 431 -44.05 -29.77 33.74
N ASP A 432 -45.27 -29.25 33.78
CA ASP A 432 -46.38 -29.92 33.11
C ASP A 432 -46.22 -29.86 31.57
N PRO A 433 -46.89 -30.75 30.83
CA PRO A 433 -46.78 -30.77 29.37
C PRO A 433 -47.20 -29.44 28.70
N ALA A 434 -48.14 -28.72 29.29
CA ALA A 434 -48.63 -27.46 28.73
C ALA A 434 -47.59 -26.34 28.85
N GLN A 435 -46.86 -26.28 29.97
CA GLN A 435 -45.75 -25.36 30.18
C GLN A 435 -44.59 -25.63 29.23
N THR A 436 -44.22 -26.90 29.08
CA THR A 436 -43.17 -27.33 28.15
C THR A 436 -43.52 -26.96 26.70
N GLN A 437 -44.76 -27.26 26.28
CA GLN A 437 -45.23 -26.93 24.93
C GLN A 437 -45.28 -25.42 24.69
N ALA A 438 -45.72 -24.64 25.68
CA ALA A 438 -45.76 -23.18 25.59
C ALA A 438 -44.36 -22.55 25.45
N ALA A 439 -43.34 -23.14 26.08
CA ALA A 439 -41.96 -22.69 25.95
C ALA A 439 -41.38 -23.06 24.58
N GLN A 440 -41.65 -24.28 24.11
CA GLN A 440 -41.23 -24.75 22.78
C GLN A 440 -41.86 -23.95 21.63
N ALA A 441 -43.07 -23.43 21.83
CA ALA A 441 -43.71 -22.53 20.88
C ALA A 441 -43.00 -21.16 20.73
N LEU A 442 -42.21 -20.77 21.74
CA LEU A 442 -41.45 -19.51 21.75
C LEU A 442 -40.01 -19.70 21.25
N ALA A 443 -39.39 -20.84 21.56
CA ALA A 443 -38.13 -21.25 20.96
C ALA A 443 -38.01 -22.80 20.94
N PRO A 444 -37.50 -23.41 19.86
CA PRO A 444 -37.54 -24.86 19.67
C PRO A 444 -36.68 -25.65 20.66
N ASN A 445 -35.62 -25.05 21.19
CA ASN A 445 -34.70 -25.72 22.11
C ASN A 445 -34.92 -25.23 23.55
N LEU A 446 -34.95 -26.15 24.52
CA LEU A 446 -35.05 -25.85 25.94
C LEU A 446 -33.71 -26.05 26.64
N ALA A 447 -33.35 -25.12 27.50
CA ALA A 447 -32.18 -25.23 28.37
C ALA A 447 -32.52 -24.75 29.79
N GLU A 448 -31.69 -25.11 30.76
CA GLU A 448 -31.89 -24.76 32.16
C GLU A 448 -30.60 -24.22 32.80
N LEU A 449 -30.76 -23.20 33.62
CA LEU A 449 -29.82 -22.79 34.66
C LEU A 449 -30.55 -22.80 35.99
N GLY A 450 -30.03 -23.53 36.97
CA GLY A 450 -30.59 -23.52 38.32
C GLY A 450 -30.59 -22.10 38.89
N PHE A 451 -31.70 -21.73 39.53
CA PHE A 451 -31.80 -20.47 40.27
C PHE A 451 -31.16 -20.67 41.66
N PRO A 452 -30.18 -19.83 42.03
CA PRO A 452 -29.43 -20.03 43.27
C PRO A 452 -30.30 -19.75 44.49
N ASP A 453 -29.97 -20.39 45.61
CA ASP A 453 -30.52 -20.00 46.90
C ASP A 453 -29.92 -18.65 47.31
N VAL A 454 -30.77 -17.72 47.74
CA VAL A 454 -30.38 -16.35 48.10
C VAL A 454 -30.51 -16.22 49.62
N PRO A 455 -29.40 -16.08 50.36
CA PRO A 455 -29.45 -15.93 51.82
C PRO A 455 -30.32 -14.73 52.23
N PRO A 456 -31.13 -14.84 53.31
CA PRO A 456 -31.95 -13.73 53.79
C PRO A 456 -31.16 -12.50 54.24
N ASP A 457 -29.88 -12.66 54.54
CA ASP A 457 -28.93 -11.62 54.96
C ASP A 457 -28.02 -11.13 53.82
N ALA A 458 -28.22 -11.62 52.58
CA ALA A 458 -27.49 -11.15 51.41
C ALA A 458 -27.79 -9.66 51.12
N ASP A 459 -26.73 -8.90 50.83
CA ASP A 459 -26.84 -7.47 50.50
C ASP A 459 -26.90 -7.23 48.97
N GLU A 460 -26.97 -5.96 48.56
CA GLU A 460 -27.07 -5.59 47.14
C GLU A 460 -25.83 -5.93 46.30
N ASP A 461 -24.65 -6.10 46.92
CA ASP A 461 -23.43 -6.51 46.23
C ASP A 461 -23.42 -8.04 46.03
N ASP A 462 -23.94 -8.82 46.99
CA ASP A 462 -24.19 -10.27 46.87
C ASP A 462 -25.18 -10.57 45.73
N ILE A 463 -26.37 -9.94 45.79
CA ILE A 463 -27.01 -9.23 44.68
C ILE A 463 -26.37 -9.34 43.29
N CYS A 464 -25.52 -8.35 43.03
CA CYS A 464 -24.84 -8.14 41.76
C CYS A 464 -23.94 -9.31 41.38
N THR A 465 -23.26 -9.92 42.35
CA THR A 465 -22.36 -11.05 42.13
C THR A 465 -23.11 -12.26 41.56
N LEU A 466 -24.26 -12.60 42.15
CA LEU A 466 -25.12 -13.69 41.66
C LEU A 466 -25.67 -13.41 40.24
N VAL A 467 -25.96 -12.15 39.92
CA VAL A 467 -26.38 -11.76 38.56
C VAL A 467 -25.25 -11.94 37.55
N ASP A 468 -24.03 -11.52 37.88
CA ASP A 468 -22.88 -11.65 36.98
C ASP A 468 -22.55 -13.12 36.70
N ASP A 469 -22.62 -13.98 37.73
CA ASP A 469 -22.42 -15.43 37.59
C ASP A 469 -23.49 -16.09 36.71
N LEU A 470 -24.76 -15.71 36.87
CA LEU A 470 -25.85 -16.23 36.04
C LEU A 470 -25.74 -15.72 34.60
N ASP A 471 -25.50 -14.42 34.38
CA ASP A 471 -25.40 -13.80 33.06
C ASP A 471 -24.24 -14.39 32.23
N ALA A 472 -23.11 -14.71 32.88
CA ALA A 472 -21.97 -15.37 32.26
C ALA A 472 -22.29 -16.77 31.71
N ARG A 473 -23.29 -17.44 32.29
CA ARG A 473 -23.71 -18.81 31.92
C ARG A 473 -24.88 -18.83 30.93
N VAL A 474 -25.48 -17.68 30.61
CA VAL A 474 -26.57 -17.59 29.64
C VAL A 474 -26.06 -17.83 28.22
N LEU A 475 -26.65 -18.84 27.57
CA LEU A 475 -26.30 -19.27 26.21
C LEU A 475 -26.48 -18.13 25.20
N PRO A 476 -25.55 -17.92 24.25
CA PRO A 476 -25.65 -16.88 23.22
C PRO A 476 -26.92 -16.94 22.37
N GLU A 477 -27.46 -18.14 22.17
CA GLU A 477 -28.65 -18.43 21.35
C GLU A 477 -29.97 -18.22 22.11
N THR A 478 -29.90 -17.79 23.37
CA THR A 478 -31.08 -17.52 24.21
C THR A 478 -31.87 -16.34 23.64
N THR A 479 -33.12 -16.58 23.27
CA THR A 479 -34.05 -15.54 22.78
C THR A 479 -35.13 -15.22 23.79
N HIS A 480 -35.51 -16.23 24.59
CA HIS A 480 -36.51 -16.14 25.64
C HIS A 480 -35.92 -16.73 26.92
N ALA A 481 -36.21 -16.11 28.06
CA ALA A 481 -35.81 -16.64 29.35
C ALA A 481 -36.97 -16.56 30.33
N MET A 482 -37.34 -17.68 30.96
CA MET A 482 -38.17 -17.65 32.16
C MET A 482 -37.28 -17.33 33.35
N VAL A 483 -37.55 -16.23 34.05
CA VAL A 483 -36.79 -15.83 35.24
C VAL A 483 -37.75 -15.70 36.41
N GLN A 484 -37.64 -16.58 37.41
CA GLN A 484 -38.58 -16.62 38.53
C GLN A 484 -37.99 -17.29 39.77
N GLY A 485 -37.86 -16.54 40.85
CA GLY A 485 -37.34 -17.02 42.14
C GLY A 485 -37.41 -15.91 43.19
N GLU A 486 -36.30 -15.66 43.88
CA GLU A 486 -36.15 -14.53 44.80
C GLU A 486 -36.33 -13.20 44.04
N PHE A 487 -37.04 -12.25 44.66
CA PHE A 487 -37.55 -11.05 44.00
C PHE A 487 -36.46 -10.08 43.54
N THR A 488 -35.46 -9.81 44.37
CA THR A 488 -34.40 -8.84 44.09
C THR A 488 -33.43 -9.36 43.03
N LEU A 489 -33.02 -10.63 43.11
CA LEU A 489 -32.21 -11.29 42.10
C LEU A 489 -32.95 -11.41 40.76
N THR A 490 -34.24 -11.79 40.79
CA THR A 490 -35.08 -11.85 39.59
C THR A 490 -35.13 -10.50 38.90
N PHE A 491 -35.39 -9.42 39.65
CA PHE A 491 -35.45 -8.07 39.07
C PHE A 491 -34.12 -7.64 38.45
N ALA A 492 -33.01 -7.83 39.16
CA ALA A 492 -31.68 -7.45 38.69
C ALA A 492 -31.26 -8.25 37.43
N LEU A 493 -31.53 -9.56 37.41
CA LEU A 493 -31.24 -10.42 36.27
C LEU A 493 -32.11 -10.09 35.06
N VAL A 494 -33.41 -9.85 35.25
CA VAL A 494 -34.31 -9.45 34.16
C VAL A 494 -33.81 -8.17 33.48
N ARG A 495 -33.37 -7.17 34.25
CA ARG A 495 -32.78 -5.94 33.67
C ARG A 495 -31.52 -6.23 32.87
N ARG A 496 -30.68 -7.16 33.32
CA ARG A 496 -29.44 -7.55 32.61
C ARG A 496 -29.75 -8.26 31.30
N LEU A 497 -30.66 -9.21 31.31
CA LEU A 497 -31.04 -10.00 30.13
C LEU A 497 -31.82 -9.18 29.10
N GLN A 498 -32.69 -8.26 29.53
CA GLN A 498 -33.39 -7.35 28.61
C GLN A 498 -32.41 -6.43 27.86
N LYS A 499 -31.30 -5.99 28.48
CA LYS A 499 -30.23 -5.25 27.78
C LYS A 499 -29.54 -6.08 26.70
N ARG A 500 -29.58 -7.41 26.80
CA ARG A 500 -29.14 -8.37 25.76
C ARG A 500 -30.21 -8.68 24.72
N ARG A 501 -31.36 -7.99 24.76
CA ARG A 501 -32.54 -8.21 23.91
C ARG A 501 -33.17 -9.61 24.07
N ILE A 502 -33.06 -10.19 25.26
CA ILE A 502 -33.74 -11.44 25.61
C ILE A 502 -35.12 -11.11 26.16
N THR A 503 -36.16 -11.79 25.67
CA THR A 503 -37.52 -11.66 26.18
C THR A 503 -37.65 -12.40 27.51
N CYS A 504 -37.71 -11.65 28.61
CA CYS A 504 -37.87 -12.23 29.95
C CYS A 504 -39.35 -12.48 30.30
N LEU A 505 -39.63 -13.66 30.83
CA LEU A 505 -40.96 -14.18 31.12
C LEU A 505 -41.07 -14.72 32.55
N ALA A 506 -42.27 -14.70 33.12
CA ALA A 506 -42.64 -15.42 34.33
C ALA A 506 -43.73 -16.45 34.03
N ALA A 507 -43.67 -17.62 34.66
CA ALA A 507 -44.74 -18.61 34.59
C ALA A 507 -45.86 -18.21 35.54
N THR A 508 -47.07 -18.06 34.99
CA THR A 508 -48.25 -17.76 35.79
C THR A 508 -49.01 -19.04 36.10
N THR A 509 -49.34 -19.24 37.37
CA THR A 509 -50.02 -20.45 37.85
C THR A 509 -51.32 -20.09 38.55
N GLU A 510 -52.29 -21.01 38.47
CA GLU A 510 -53.45 -21.02 39.34
C GLU A 510 -53.17 -21.93 40.54
N ARG A 511 -53.62 -21.53 41.72
CA ARG A 511 -53.30 -22.22 42.97
C ARG A 511 -54.56 -22.82 43.57
N ASP A 512 -54.62 -24.14 43.60
CA ASP A 512 -55.61 -24.89 44.35
C ASP A 512 -55.06 -25.23 45.74
N VAL A 513 -55.91 -25.05 46.76
CA VAL A 513 -55.58 -25.35 48.15
C VAL A 513 -56.42 -26.53 48.61
N GLU A 514 -55.78 -27.68 48.80
CA GLU A 514 -56.39 -28.83 49.46
C GLU A 514 -56.06 -28.73 50.96
N THR A 515 -57.08 -28.69 51.81
CA THR A 515 -56.90 -28.70 53.27
C THR A 515 -56.93 -30.15 53.73
N GLU A 516 -55.83 -30.62 54.30
CA GLU A 516 -55.70 -31.96 54.85
C GLU A 516 -56.42 -32.05 56.21
N ALA A 517 -56.82 -33.26 56.60
CA ALA A 517 -57.65 -33.49 57.79
C ALA A 517 -56.97 -33.12 59.13
N ASP A 518 -55.66 -32.88 59.12
CA ASP A 518 -54.84 -32.46 60.26
C ASP A 518 -54.58 -30.94 60.32
N GLY A 519 -55.15 -30.17 59.38
CA GLY A 519 -54.90 -28.73 59.27
C GLY A 519 -53.72 -28.36 58.37
N GLY A 520 -53.03 -29.33 57.77
CA GLY A 520 -52.05 -29.13 56.72
C GLY A 520 -52.67 -28.52 55.46
N ARG A 521 -51.92 -27.67 54.76
CA ARG A 521 -52.33 -27.09 53.47
C ARG A 521 -51.42 -27.61 52.37
N ARG A 522 -51.98 -28.35 51.41
CA ARG A 522 -51.30 -28.76 50.19
C ARG A 522 -51.65 -27.79 49.07
N TYR A 523 -50.63 -27.18 48.49
CA TYR A 523 -50.79 -26.28 47.36
C TYR A 523 -50.51 -27.02 46.07
N ARG A 524 -51.47 -27.04 45.14
CA ARG A 524 -51.26 -27.50 43.76
C ARG A 524 -51.24 -26.28 42.85
N PHE A 525 -50.23 -26.20 42.01
CA PHE A 525 -50.08 -25.12 41.04
C PHE A 525 -50.30 -25.67 39.63
N THR A 526 -51.15 -25.02 38.85
CA THR A 526 -51.40 -25.38 37.45
C THR A 526 -50.92 -24.25 36.55
N PHE A 527 -50.04 -24.54 35.59
CA PHE A 527 -49.56 -23.54 34.64
C PHE A 527 -50.72 -22.98 33.79
N ARG A 528 -50.72 -21.66 33.58
CA ARG A 528 -51.71 -20.97 32.74
C ARG A 528 -51.08 -20.36 31.50
N ARG A 529 -50.01 -19.57 31.67
CA ARG A 529 -49.25 -18.98 30.55
C ARG A 529 -47.93 -18.38 31.02
N PHE A 530 -47.04 -18.12 30.08
CA PHE A 530 -45.97 -17.16 30.28
C PHE A 530 -46.49 -15.72 30.19
N ARG A 531 -45.96 -14.86 31.05
CA ARG A 531 -46.21 -13.42 31.02
C ARG A 531 -44.88 -12.69 30.94
N ALA A 532 -44.74 -11.78 29.98
CA ALA A 532 -43.54 -10.97 29.86
C ALA A 532 -43.41 -9.99 31.03
N TYR A 533 -42.18 -9.83 31.52
CA TYR A 533 -41.82 -8.69 32.34
C TYR A 533 -41.94 -7.41 31.50
N GLY A 534 -42.32 -6.29 32.13
CA GLY A 534 -42.34 -4.99 31.46
C GLY A 534 -40.97 -4.62 30.91
N SER A 535 -40.92 -3.83 29.84
CA SER A 535 -39.64 -3.32 29.32
C SER A 535 -39.07 -2.30 30.32
N LEU A 536 -37.94 -2.66 30.93
CA LEU A 536 -37.21 -1.79 31.85
C LEU A 536 -36.12 -1.10 31.02
N ALA A 537 -36.47 0.04 30.43
CA ALA A 537 -35.56 0.87 29.63
C ALA A 537 -34.28 1.24 30.39
#